data_AF-A0A0B7MLQ8-F1
#
_entry.id   AF-A0A0B7MLQ8-F1
#
_cell.length_a   1.000
_cell.length_b   1.000
_cell.length_c   1.000
_cell.angle_alpha   90.00
_cell.angle_beta   90.00
_cell.angle_gamma   90.00
#
_symmetry.space_group_name_H-M   'P 1'
#
loop_
_entity.id
_entity.type
_entity.pdbx_description
1 polymer ?
#
loop_
_entity_poly.entity_id
_entity_poly.type
_entity_poly.pdbx_seq_one_letter_code
_entity_poly.pdbx_strand_id
1 'polypeptide(L)'
;MHAAVDTKSELPVAITVTPANVHDSEIALKLVKKASSVLVKSPKFYLMDSAYDCNDIYETIKNDFHAQAIIALNLRGTRQPRAGFDFDGTPICSAGFRMVYWGSDNGVNKFRCPHVLDKAECPFGTDWCSSSNYGMVIKTKIEDDSRLFCSPHRGTKNWQKLYDERTSVERYFGRQKKHLGLESITVQGYRKRIENSQPTFVQ
;
A
#
# COMPACT_ATOMS: atom_id res chain seq x y z
N MET A 1 9.19 -6.68 17.65
CA MET A 1 8.28 -7.82 17.40
C MET A 1 7.44 -7.45 16.21
N HIS A 2 7.26 -8.38 15.28
CA HIS A 2 6.59 -8.19 14.01
C HIS A 2 5.48 -9.23 13.90
N ALA A 3 4.31 -8.85 13.40
CA ALA A 3 3.15 -9.74 13.30
C ALA A 3 2.39 -9.54 12.00
N ALA A 4 1.92 -10.65 11.45
CA ALA A 4 0.91 -10.75 10.41
C ALA A 4 -0.41 -11.17 11.03
N VAL A 5 -1.46 -10.42 10.75
CA VAL A 5 -2.78 -10.58 11.36
C VAL A 5 -3.82 -10.63 10.26
N ASP A 6 -4.81 -11.50 10.32
CA ASP A 6 -5.93 -11.46 9.38
C ASP A 6 -6.85 -10.27 9.70
N THR A 7 -7.17 -9.42 8.72
CA THR A 7 -7.92 -8.17 8.99
C THR A 7 -9.34 -8.40 9.49
N LYS A 8 -9.95 -9.54 9.14
CA LYS A 8 -11.34 -9.86 9.46
C LYS A 8 -11.51 -10.53 10.82
N SER A 9 -10.71 -11.55 11.09
CA SER A 9 -10.74 -12.30 12.35
C SER A 9 -9.86 -11.68 13.43
N GLU A 10 -8.93 -10.81 13.03
CA GLU A 10 -7.90 -10.22 13.89
C GLU A 10 -7.00 -11.25 14.59
N LEU A 11 -6.93 -12.46 14.03
CA LEU A 11 -6.09 -13.54 14.52
C LEU A 11 -4.68 -13.43 13.93
N PRO A 12 -3.63 -13.65 14.74
CA PRO A 12 -2.26 -13.66 14.24
C PRO A 12 -2.03 -14.89 13.36
N VAL A 13 -1.62 -14.66 12.11
CA VAL A 13 -1.25 -15.70 11.14
C VAL A 13 0.23 -16.04 11.28
N ALA A 14 1.08 -15.04 11.52
CA ALA A 14 2.51 -15.22 11.73
C ALA A 14 3.05 -14.18 12.71
N ILE A 15 4.00 -14.60 13.55
CA ILE A 15 4.73 -13.71 14.47
C ILE A 15 6.22 -14.02 14.36
N THR A 16 7.02 -12.97 14.36
CA THR A 16 8.49 -13.04 14.35
C THR A 16 9.07 -12.01 15.31
N VAL A 17 10.10 -12.41 16.05
CA VAL A 17 10.88 -11.53 16.93
C VAL A 17 12.28 -11.45 16.38
N THR A 18 12.73 -10.24 16.10
CA THR A 18 14.07 -9.97 15.55
C THR A 18 14.81 -8.97 16.42
N PRO A 19 16.15 -9.04 16.44
CA PRO A 19 17.00 -8.00 16.99
C PRO A 19 16.94 -6.73 16.13
N ALA A 20 17.25 -5.58 16.73
CA ALA A 20 17.10 -4.26 16.11
C ALA A 20 18.09 -3.93 14.97
N ASN A 21 18.97 -4.86 14.60
CA ASN A 21 19.98 -4.70 13.56
C ASN A 21 19.54 -5.24 12.19
N VAL A 22 18.38 -5.90 12.11
CA VAL A 22 17.86 -6.46 10.85
C VAL A 22 16.98 -5.42 10.17
N HIS A 23 17.13 -5.27 8.85
CA HIS A 23 16.36 -4.32 8.07
C HIS A 23 14.88 -4.71 8.03
N ASP A 24 13.98 -3.75 8.28
CA ASP A 24 12.55 -4.02 8.42
C ASP A 24 11.94 -4.68 7.17
N SER A 25 12.38 -4.28 5.97
CA SER A 25 11.89 -4.88 4.72
C SER A 25 12.23 -6.37 4.56
N GLU A 26 13.38 -6.81 5.09
CA GLU A 26 13.76 -8.23 5.03
C GLU A 26 12.90 -9.06 5.98
N ILE A 27 12.62 -8.50 7.16
CA ILE A 27 11.68 -9.10 8.11
C ILE A 27 10.29 -9.13 7.49
N ALA A 28 9.98 -8.12 6.67
CA ALA A 28 8.69 -8.02 6.01
C ALA A 28 8.41 -9.28 5.16
N LEU A 29 9.32 -9.53 4.23
CA LEU A 29 9.23 -10.67 3.32
C LEU A 29 9.27 -12.03 4.04
N LYS A 30 10.06 -12.15 5.11
CA LYS A 30 10.10 -13.38 5.93
C LYS A 30 8.75 -13.69 6.56
N LEU A 31 8.05 -12.67 7.04
CA LEU A 31 6.71 -12.82 7.59
C LEU A 31 5.67 -13.13 6.49
N VAL A 32 5.76 -12.55 5.28
CA VAL A 32 4.84 -12.88 4.18
C VAL A 32 4.98 -14.36 3.85
N LYS A 33 6.22 -14.83 3.70
CA LYS A 33 6.53 -16.25 3.45
C LYS A 33 5.96 -17.15 4.54
N LYS A 34 6.13 -16.77 5.80
CA LYS A 34 5.59 -17.53 6.94
C LYS A 34 4.06 -17.53 6.96
N ALA A 35 3.42 -16.38 6.75
CA ALA A 35 1.97 -16.27 6.69
C ALA A 35 1.40 -17.11 5.54
N SER A 36 1.96 -16.96 4.34
CA SER A 36 1.51 -17.69 3.15
C SER A 36 1.68 -19.22 3.27
N SER A 37 2.64 -19.71 4.08
CA SER A 37 2.79 -21.15 4.32
C SER A 37 1.68 -21.76 5.19
N VAL A 38 0.97 -20.93 5.96
CA VAL A 38 -0.10 -21.35 6.88
C VAL A 38 -1.48 -21.10 6.29
N LEU A 39 -1.61 -20.11 5.39
CA LEU A 39 -2.87 -19.76 4.76
C LEU A 39 -3.30 -20.81 3.74
N VAL A 40 -4.52 -21.32 3.90
CA VAL A 40 -5.15 -22.25 2.94
C VAL A 40 -5.42 -21.57 1.59
N LYS A 41 -5.63 -20.25 1.60
CA LYS A 41 -5.88 -19.44 0.41
C LYS A 41 -5.01 -18.19 0.42
N SER A 42 -4.34 -17.93 -0.69
CA SER A 42 -3.53 -16.73 -0.84
C SER A 42 -4.41 -15.48 -0.77
N PRO A 43 -4.00 -14.46 0.02
CA PRO A 43 -4.73 -13.21 0.09
C PRO A 43 -4.54 -12.43 -1.21
N LYS A 44 -5.54 -11.62 -1.57
CA LYS A 44 -5.46 -10.74 -2.73
C LYS A 44 -4.60 -9.50 -2.47
N PHE A 45 -4.62 -9.03 -1.23
CA PHE A 45 -3.97 -7.80 -0.80
C PHE A 45 -3.13 -8.04 0.44
N TYR A 46 -1.99 -7.39 0.47
CA TYR A 46 -1.06 -7.36 1.58
C TYR A 46 -0.91 -5.90 2.02
N LEU A 47 -1.38 -5.57 3.23
CA LEU A 47 -1.46 -4.20 3.72
C LEU A 47 -0.26 -3.91 4.62
N MET A 48 0.51 -2.86 4.31
CA MET A 48 1.72 -2.52 5.07
C MET A 48 1.84 -1.01 5.28
N ASP A 49 2.60 -0.62 6.29
CA ASP A 49 2.88 0.78 6.57
C ASP A 49 3.81 1.43 5.55
N SER A 50 3.74 2.76 5.46
CA SER A 50 4.61 3.54 4.56
C SER A 50 6.11 3.30 4.77
N ALA A 51 6.53 2.84 5.95
CA ALA A 51 7.92 2.44 6.20
C ALA A 51 8.38 1.26 5.32
N TYR A 52 7.44 0.49 4.77
CA TYR A 52 7.66 -0.65 3.87
C TYR A 52 7.57 -0.30 2.39
N ASP A 53 7.53 0.99 2.05
CA ASP A 53 7.55 1.43 0.66
C ASP A 53 8.93 1.17 0.02
N CYS A 54 9.11 -0.06 -0.48
CA CYS A 54 10.34 -0.56 -1.08
C CYS A 54 10.00 -1.48 -2.26
N ASN A 55 10.67 -1.28 -3.41
CA ASN A 55 10.39 -2.01 -4.65
C ASN A 55 10.43 -3.53 -4.47
N ASP A 56 11.42 -4.05 -3.74
CA ASP A 56 11.59 -5.48 -3.49
C ASP A 56 10.33 -6.12 -2.88
N ILE A 57 9.62 -5.39 -2.00
CA ILE A 57 8.37 -5.85 -1.39
C ILE A 57 7.27 -5.98 -2.45
N TYR A 58 7.08 -4.93 -3.26
CA TYR A 58 6.07 -4.94 -4.32
C TYR A 58 6.33 -6.04 -5.36
N GLU A 59 7.58 -6.20 -5.78
CA GLU A 59 7.99 -7.22 -6.76
C GLU A 59 7.81 -8.63 -6.20
N THR A 60 8.28 -8.89 -4.98
CA THR A 60 8.13 -10.21 -4.35
C THR A 60 6.66 -10.58 -4.16
N ILE A 61 5.84 -9.66 -3.68
CA ILE A 61 4.40 -9.88 -3.50
C ILE A 61 3.69 -10.19 -4.83
N LYS A 62 4.04 -9.45 -5.88
CA LYS A 62 3.46 -9.65 -7.21
C LYS A 62 3.90 -10.97 -7.83
N ASN A 63 5.20 -11.26 -7.81
CA ASN A 63 5.80 -12.36 -8.56
C ASN A 63 5.66 -13.70 -7.83
N ASP A 64 5.93 -13.74 -6.52
CA ASP A 64 5.98 -14.99 -5.76
C ASP A 64 4.61 -15.36 -5.17
N PHE A 65 3.79 -14.35 -4.84
CA PHE A 65 2.51 -14.55 -4.16
C PHE A 65 1.29 -14.22 -5.02
N HIS A 66 1.49 -13.70 -6.23
CA HIS A 66 0.42 -13.29 -7.15
C HIS A 66 -0.65 -12.40 -6.49
N ALA A 67 -0.19 -11.53 -5.60
CA ALA A 67 -1.02 -10.61 -4.83
C ALA A 67 -0.56 -9.17 -5.07
N GLN A 68 -1.24 -8.21 -4.43
CA GLN A 68 -0.90 -6.80 -4.54
C GLN A 68 -0.61 -6.19 -3.17
N ALA A 69 0.52 -5.49 -3.07
CA ALA A 69 0.85 -4.73 -1.87
C ALA A 69 0.09 -3.39 -1.87
N ILE A 70 -0.54 -3.07 -0.74
CA ILE A 70 -1.22 -1.79 -0.49
C ILE A 70 -0.46 -1.09 0.62
N ILE A 71 0.43 -0.19 0.21
CA ILE A 71 1.35 0.51 1.09
C ILE A 71 1.27 2.00 0.77
N ALA A 72 1.13 2.88 1.75
CA ALA A 72 1.22 4.33 1.53
C ALA A 72 2.60 4.71 0.99
N LEU A 73 2.66 5.53 -0.07
CA LEU A 73 3.94 5.96 -0.64
C LEU A 73 4.70 6.82 0.38
N ASN A 74 5.97 6.49 0.60
CA ASN A 74 6.87 7.25 1.42
C ASN A 74 7.47 8.39 0.57
N LEU A 75 6.96 9.61 0.79
CA LEU A 75 7.40 10.80 0.08
C LEU A 75 8.63 11.47 0.71
N ARG A 76 9.23 10.89 1.76
CA ARG A 76 10.42 11.47 2.40
C ARG A 76 11.56 11.53 1.39
N GLY A 77 12.08 12.74 1.15
CA GLY A 77 13.16 12.98 0.18
C GLY A 77 12.69 13.12 -1.27
N THR A 78 11.42 12.83 -1.58
CA THR A 78 10.86 12.99 -2.92
C THR A 78 10.38 14.43 -3.12
N ARG A 79 11.11 15.22 -3.90
CA ARG A 79 10.78 16.63 -4.18
C ARG A 79 9.81 16.80 -5.36
N GLN A 80 9.84 15.88 -6.32
CA GLN A 80 9.02 15.95 -7.54
C GLN A 80 8.46 14.56 -7.88
N PRO A 81 7.23 14.49 -8.40
CA PRO A 81 6.65 13.24 -8.85
C PRO A 81 7.29 12.78 -10.18
N ARG A 82 7.02 11.54 -10.57
CA ARG A 82 7.44 11.02 -11.88
C ARG A 82 6.84 11.87 -13.00
N ALA A 83 7.62 12.20 -14.02
CA ALA A 83 7.15 13.00 -15.15
C ALA A 83 5.84 12.43 -15.74
N GLY A 84 4.83 13.28 -15.91
CA GLY A 84 3.50 12.91 -16.39
C GLY A 84 2.55 12.36 -15.33
N PHE A 85 2.97 12.28 -14.06
CA PHE A 85 2.17 11.80 -12.94
C PHE A 85 2.24 12.76 -11.76
N ASP A 86 1.23 12.68 -10.90
CA ASP A 86 1.24 13.29 -9.57
C ASP A 86 1.84 12.31 -8.54
N PHE A 87 2.02 12.75 -7.30
CA PHE A 87 2.68 12.01 -6.22
C PHE A 87 2.05 10.65 -5.89
N ASP A 88 0.79 10.45 -6.23
CA ASP A 88 0.05 9.21 -5.99
C ASP A 88 -0.10 8.32 -7.23
N GLY A 89 0.62 8.64 -8.32
CA GLY A 89 0.55 7.89 -9.58
C GLY A 89 -0.65 8.25 -10.45
N THR A 90 -1.39 9.31 -10.13
CA THR A 90 -2.46 9.82 -10.99
C THR A 90 -1.84 10.53 -12.21
N PRO A 91 -2.22 10.18 -13.46
CA PRO A 91 -1.70 10.86 -14.64
C PRO A 91 -2.07 12.34 -14.68
N ILE A 92 -1.20 13.15 -15.28
CA ILE A 92 -1.43 14.56 -15.60
C ILE A 92 -1.57 14.66 -17.13
N CYS A 93 -2.61 15.34 -17.60
CA CYS A 93 -2.83 15.51 -19.04
C CYS A 93 -1.83 16.51 -19.66
N SER A 94 -1.78 16.58 -20.99
CA SER A 94 -0.89 17.50 -21.71
C SER A 94 -1.20 18.98 -21.45
N ALA A 95 -2.39 19.32 -20.95
CA ALA A 95 -2.75 20.68 -20.50
C ALA A 95 -2.38 20.95 -19.03
N GLY A 96 -1.73 19.99 -18.34
CA GLY A 96 -1.27 20.15 -16.95
C GLY A 96 -2.32 19.81 -15.88
N PHE A 97 -3.51 19.33 -16.27
CA PHE A 97 -4.56 18.96 -15.30
C PHE A 97 -4.43 17.52 -14.84
N ARG A 98 -4.58 17.31 -13.52
CA ARG A 98 -4.67 15.99 -12.91
C ARG A 98 -5.91 15.25 -13.43
N MET A 99 -5.71 14.03 -13.93
CA MET A 99 -6.79 13.25 -14.54
C MET A 99 -7.72 12.61 -13.50
N VAL A 100 -8.93 12.27 -13.93
CA VAL A 100 -9.97 11.70 -13.07
C VAL A 100 -10.00 10.19 -13.19
N TYR A 101 -9.81 9.50 -12.08
CA TYR A 101 -9.99 8.05 -12.03
C TYR A 101 -11.42 7.65 -12.40
N TRP A 102 -11.56 6.76 -13.37
CA TRP A 102 -12.84 6.31 -13.93
C TRP A 102 -13.14 4.83 -13.68
N GLY A 103 -12.25 4.13 -12.97
CA GLY A 103 -12.38 2.72 -12.66
C GLY A 103 -11.15 1.92 -13.07
N SER A 104 -11.16 0.64 -12.72
CA SER A 104 -10.11 -0.30 -13.06
C SER A 104 -10.71 -1.60 -13.54
N ASP A 105 -10.08 -2.22 -14.53
CA ASP A 105 -10.42 -3.56 -15.00
C ASP A 105 -9.14 -4.36 -15.22
N ASN A 106 -9.11 -5.61 -14.74
CA ASN A 106 -8.00 -6.55 -14.90
C ASN A 106 -6.59 -5.93 -14.65
N GLY A 107 -6.45 -5.16 -13.58
CA GLY A 107 -5.18 -4.52 -13.21
C GLY A 107 -4.80 -3.29 -14.05
N VAL A 108 -5.72 -2.80 -14.88
CA VAL A 108 -5.57 -1.57 -15.67
C VAL A 108 -6.51 -0.49 -15.13
N ASN A 109 -5.93 0.59 -14.62
CA ASN A 109 -6.65 1.78 -14.19
C ASN A 109 -6.95 2.67 -15.39
N LYS A 110 -8.18 3.17 -15.50
CA LYS A 110 -8.61 4.11 -16.53
C LYS A 110 -8.79 5.50 -15.94
N PHE A 111 -8.19 6.50 -16.57
CA PHE A 111 -8.32 7.91 -16.22
C PHE A 111 -8.91 8.69 -17.38
N ARG A 112 -9.79 9.65 -17.07
CA ARG A 112 -10.47 10.49 -18.05
C ARG A 112 -10.13 11.96 -17.86
N CYS A 113 -10.24 12.70 -18.96
CA CYS A 113 -10.11 14.15 -18.97
C CYS A 113 -11.03 14.79 -17.92
N PRO A 114 -10.50 15.67 -17.04
CA PRO A 114 -11.29 16.33 -16.02
C PRO A 114 -12.28 17.34 -16.60
N HIS A 115 -11.95 17.96 -17.74
CA HIS A 115 -12.84 18.91 -18.42
C HIS A 115 -14.13 18.25 -18.93
N VAL A 116 -14.02 17.08 -19.57
CA VAL A 116 -15.20 16.32 -20.07
C VAL A 116 -16.08 15.80 -18.94
N LEU A 117 -15.54 15.73 -17.72
CA LEU A 117 -16.28 15.28 -16.54
C LEU A 117 -16.72 16.45 -15.65
N ASP A 118 -16.61 17.68 -16.14
CA ASP A 118 -16.96 18.90 -15.41
C ASP A 118 -16.25 19.03 -14.05
N LYS A 119 -15.03 18.51 -13.96
CA LYS A 119 -14.18 18.56 -12.74
C LYS A 119 -13.04 19.57 -12.82
N ALA A 120 -12.79 20.13 -14.00
CA ALA A 120 -11.82 21.20 -14.20
C ALA A 120 -12.21 22.07 -15.39
N GLU A 121 -12.02 23.37 -15.26
CA GLU A 121 -12.15 24.32 -16.36
C GLU A 121 -10.82 24.39 -17.12
N CYS A 122 -10.70 23.58 -18.17
CA CYS A 122 -9.56 23.61 -19.07
C CYS A 122 -9.76 24.74 -20.08
N PRO A 123 -8.87 25.75 -20.16
CA PRO A 123 -9.01 26.87 -21.10
C PRO A 123 -8.94 26.42 -22.57
N PHE A 124 -8.35 25.25 -22.83
CA PHE A 124 -8.21 24.68 -24.18
C PHE A 124 -9.28 23.62 -24.51
N GLY A 125 -10.26 23.41 -23.63
CA GLY A 125 -11.28 22.39 -23.79
C GLY A 125 -10.70 20.98 -23.94
N THR A 126 -11.29 20.18 -24.83
CA THR A 126 -10.78 18.85 -25.23
C THR A 126 -9.71 18.91 -26.30
N ASP A 127 -9.75 19.91 -27.17
CA ASP A 127 -9.05 19.91 -28.47
C ASP A 127 -7.53 19.86 -28.33
N TRP A 128 -6.98 20.39 -27.24
CA TRP A 128 -5.56 20.28 -26.91
C TRP A 128 -5.09 18.84 -26.67
N CYS A 129 -5.96 18.01 -26.08
CA CYS A 129 -5.61 16.66 -25.65
C CYS A 129 -6.19 15.57 -26.55
N SER A 130 -7.32 15.82 -27.21
CA SER A 130 -8.05 14.84 -28.00
C SER A 130 -9.07 15.52 -28.92
N SER A 131 -9.22 15.02 -30.14
CA SER A 131 -10.27 15.43 -31.08
C SER A 131 -11.65 14.82 -30.77
N SER A 132 -11.74 13.92 -29.79
CA SER A 132 -12.99 13.28 -29.39
C SER A 132 -13.70 14.05 -28.28
N ASN A 133 -15.04 14.14 -28.37
CA ASN A 133 -15.90 14.64 -27.29
C ASN A 133 -15.78 13.83 -25.98
N TYR A 134 -15.27 12.60 -26.05
CA TYR A 134 -15.01 11.76 -24.88
C TYR A 134 -13.75 12.22 -24.11
N GLY A 135 -12.93 13.08 -24.73
CA GLY A 135 -11.68 13.61 -24.21
C GLY A 135 -10.54 12.59 -24.20
N MET A 136 -9.40 13.03 -23.68
CA MET A 136 -8.23 12.17 -23.47
C MET A 136 -8.52 11.08 -22.44
N VAL A 137 -8.04 9.88 -22.72
CA VAL A 137 -8.08 8.72 -21.82
C VAL A 137 -6.67 8.21 -21.64
N ILE A 138 -6.19 8.16 -20.39
CA ILE A 138 -4.92 7.55 -20.05
C ILE A 138 -5.20 6.28 -19.26
N LYS A 139 -4.46 5.21 -19.56
CA LYS A 139 -4.52 3.96 -18.82
C LYS A 139 -3.17 3.74 -18.14
N THR A 140 -3.20 3.35 -16.87
CA THR A 140 -1.99 2.88 -16.17
C THR A 140 -2.20 1.43 -15.79
N LYS A 141 -1.14 0.63 -15.87
CA LYS A 141 -1.22 -0.79 -15.53
C LYS A 141 -0.36 -1.08 -14.32
N ILE A 142 -0.89 -1.88 -13.41
CA ILE A 142 -0.17 -2.32 -12.20
C ILE A 142 1.07 -3.14 -12.59
N GLU A 143 1.06 -3.77 -13.77
CA GLU A 143 2.20 -4.53 -14.26
C GLU A 143 3.43 -3.66 -14.56
N ASP A 144 3.23 -2.41 -15.00
CA ASP A 144 4.30 -1.51 -15.44
C ASP A 144 5.10 -0.95 -14.25
N ASP A 145 4.42 -0.68 -13.13
CA ASP A 145 5.01 -0.14 -11.90
C ASP A 145 4.08 -0.48 -10.73
N SER A 146 4.35 -1.59 -10.04
CA SER A 146 3.49 -2.09 -8.95
C SER A 146 3.57 -1.24 -7.67
N ARG A 147 4.59 -0.38 -7.57
CA ARG A 147 4.72 0.58 -6.49
C ARG A 147 3.84 1.80 -6.72
N LEU A 148 3.93 2.38 -7.93
CA LEU A 148 3.21 3.61 -8.28
C LEU A 148 1.75 3.34 -8.63
N PHE A 149 1.45 2.23 -9.32
CA PHE A 149 0.11 1.90 -9.78
C PHE A 149 -0.49 0.73 -8.99
N CYS A 150 -1.67 0.96 -8.41
CA CYS A 150 -2.40 -0.04 -7.65
C CYS A 150 -3.89 -0.04 -8.02
N SER A 151 -4.58 -1.17 -7.86
CA SER A 151 -6.05 -1.26 -7.89
C SER A 151 -6.57 -1.83 -6.57
N PRO A 152 -7.46 -1.14 -5.84
CA PRO A 152 -8.03 0.17 -6.15
C PRO A 152 -6.97 1.28 -6.27
N HIS A 153 -7.24 2.31 -7.09
CA HIS A 153 -6.29 3.43 -7.25
C HIS A 153 -6.13 4.23 -5.96
N ARG A 154 -4.90 4.67 -5.69
CA ARG A 154 -4.57 5.46 -4.49
C ARG A 154 -5.37 6.76 -4.47
N GLY A 155 -5.77 7.20 -3.27
CA GLY A 155 -6.63 8.38 -3.12
C GLY A 155 -8.12 8.13 -3.42
N THR A 156 -8.51 6.92 -3.86
CA THR A 156 -9.92 6.55 -3.92
C THR A 156 -10.44 6.11 -2.55
N LYS A 157 -11.76 6.27 -2.31
CA LYS A 157 -12.40 5.81 -1.06
C LYS A 157 -12.20 4.31 -0.82
N ASN A 158 -12.18 3.50 -1.87
CA ASN A 158 -11.98 2.05 -1.75
C ASN A 158 -10.54 1.72 -1.34
N TRP A 159 -9.55 2.44 -1.89
CA TRP A 159 -8.17 2.29 -1.44
C TRP A 159 -8.02 2.67 0.03
N GLN A 160 -8.62 3.79 0.46
CA GLN A 160 -8.55 4.22 1.87
C GLN A 160 -9.20 3.20 2.81
N LYS A 161 -10.41 2.73 2.48
CA LYS A 161 -11.09 1.68 3.26
C LYS A 161 -10.24 0.43 3.41
N LEU A 162 -9.63 -0.03 2.31
CA LEU A 162 -8.75 -1.18 2.31
C LEU A 162 -7.50 -0.91 3.15
N TYR A 163 -6.90 0.28 3.04
CA TYR A 163 -5.71 0.65 3.81
C TYR A 163 -5.99 0.77 5.32
N ASP A 164 -7.18 1.24 5.71
CA ASP A 164 -7.58 1.41 7.11
C ASP A 164 -7.74 0.06 7.84
N GLU A 165 -7.95 -1.05 7.11
CA GLU A 165 -8.00 -2.39 7.71
C GLU A 165 -6.70 -2.80 8.42
N ARG A 166 -5.57 -2.14 8.11
CA ARG A 166 -4.28 -2.30 8.79
C ARG A 166 -4.38 -2.06 10.30
N THR A 167 -5.33 -1.23 10.76
CA THR A 167 -5.58 -0.98 12.20
C THR A 167 -5.91 -2.25 13.01
N SER A 168 -6.30 -3.34 12.35
CA SER A 168 -6.45 -4.67 12.97
C SER A 168 -5.18 -5.15 13.71
N VAL A 169 -4.00 -4.89 13.15
CA VAL A 169 -2.70 -5.22 13.78
C VAL A 169 -2.50 -4.42 15.06
N GLU A 170 -2.86 -3.13 15.04
CA GLU A 170 -2.77 -2.26 16.22
C GLU A 170 -3.73 -2.71 17.33
N ARG A 171 -4.96 -3.11 16.95
CA ARG A 171 -5.94 -3.70 17.89
C ARG A 171 -5.43 -5.01 18.49
N TYR A 172 -4.81 -5.88 17.68
CA TYR A 172 -4.17 -7.10 18.15
C TYR A 172 -3.09 -6.78 19.20
N PHE A 173 -2.14 -5.90 18.89
CA PHE A 173 -1.10 -5.53 19.87
C PHE A 173 -1.67 -4.86 21.12
N GLY A 174 -2.71 -4.04 20.99
CA GLY A 174 -3.42 -3.44 22.13
C GLY A 174 -4.03 -4.49 23.06
N ARG A 175 -4.65 -5.54 22.51
CA ARG A 175 -5.17 -6.68 23.30
C ARG A 175 -4.05 -7.46 23.98
N GLN A 176 -2.97 -7.76 23.27
CA GLN A 176 -1.83 -8.48 23.87
C GLN A 176 -1.22 -7.71 25.04
N LYS A 177 -1.08 -6.38 24.91
CA LYS A 177 -0.60 -5.53 26.01
C LYS A 177 -1.52 -5.58 27.23
N LYS A 178 -2.84 -5.45 27.03
CA LYS A 178 -3.84 -5.45 28.11
C LYS A 178 -4.05 -6.81 28.78
N HIS A 179 -4.08 -7.90 28.02
CA HIS A 179 -4.48 -9.22 28.53
C HIS A 179 -3.32 -10.11 28.94
N LEU A 180 -2.12 -9.93 28.37
CA LEU A 180 -0.95 -10.78 28.67
C LEU A 180 0.08 -10.09 29.57
N GLY A 181 -0.22 -8.91 30.11
CA GLY A 181 0.69 -8.21 31.02
C GLY A 181 2.04 -7.88 30.39
N LEU A 182 2.10 -7.64 29.07
CA LEU A 182 3.37 -7.25 28.44
C LEU A 182 3.91 -5.91 28.95
N GLU A 183 3.10 -5.14 29.67
CA GLU A 183 3.51 -3.93 30.39
C GLU A 183 4.23 -4.24 31.73
N SER A 184 4.04 -5.42 32.33
CA SER A 184 4.60 -5.78 33.65
C SER A 184 5.84 -6.68 33.59
N ILE A 185 6.31 -7.06 32.39
CA ILE A 185 7.51 -7.88 32.22
C ILE A 185 8.75 -6.99 32.16
N THR A 186 9.31 -6.62 33.32
CA THR A 186 10.64 -6.01 33.42
C THR A 186 11.71 -7.10 33.45
N VAL A 187 12.34 -7.38 32.30
CA VAL A 187 13.49 -8.30 32.22
C VAL A 187 14.76 -7.51 31.95
N GLN A 188 15.72 -7.53 32.88
CA GLN A 188 17.08 -7.00 32.69
C GLN A 188 17.93 -7.97 31.86
N GLY A 189 18.61 -7.44 30.83
CA GLY A 189 19.58 -8.16 30.00
C GLY A 189 18.97 -8.95 28.83
N TYR A 190 19.51 -8.73 27.61
CA TYR A 190 19.22 -9.35 26.28
C TYR A 190 17.76 -9.47 25.80
N ARG A 191 16.77 -9.54 26.69
CA ARG A 191 15.32 -9.58 26.45
C ARG A 191 14.66 -8.19 26.44
N LYS A 192 15.45 -7.12 26.44
CA LYS A 192 14.99 -5.74 26.56
C LYS A 192 14.90 -5.08 25.19
N ARG A 193 13.77 -5.22 24.51
CA ARG A 193 13.29 -4.27 23.46
C ARG A 193 11.80 -4.52 23.14
N ILE A 194 10.98 -4.58 24.18
CA ILE A 194 9.51 -4.51 24.03
C ILE A 194 9.03 -3.04 23.89
N GLU A 195 9.85 -2.07 24.29
CA GLU A 195 9.40 -0.67 24.33
C GLU A 195 9.70 0.16 23.07
N ASN A 196 10.58 -0.29 22.17
CA ASN A 196 10.95 0.46 20.96
C ASN A 196 10.78 -0.32 19.67
N SER A 197 10.02 -1.42 19.67
CA SER A 197 9.63 -2.02 18.40
C SER A 197 8.58 -1.15 17.76
N GLN A 198 8.98 -0.36 16.76
CA GLN A 198 8.03 0.14 15.79
C GLN A 198 7.20 -1.05 15.33
N PRO A 199 5.86 -0.96 15.35
CA PRO A 199 5.04 -1.99 14.75
C PRO A 199 5.52 -2.11 13.31
N THR A 200 5.85 -3.32 12.93
CA THR A 200 6.62 -3.57 11.73
C THR A 200 5.90 -4.72 11.05
N PHE A 201 5.30 -4.32 9.93
CA PHE A 201 4.02 -4.73 9.38
C PHE A 201 4.21 -5.66 8.21
N VAL A 202 3.50 -6.76 8.26
CA VAL A 202 3.37 -7.66 7.14
C VAL A 202 2.04 -8.34 7.29
N GLN A 203 1.04 -7.91 6.54
CA GLN A 203 0.03 -8.87 6.13
C GLN A 203 0.56 -9.47 4.87
#